data_AF-A0A7V3ADU0-F1
#
_entry.id   AF-A0A7V3ADU0-F1
#
_cell.length_a   1.000
_cell.length_b   1.000
_cell.length_c   1.000
_cell.angle_alpha   90.00
_cell.angle_beta   90.00
_cell.angle_gamma   90.00
#
_symmetry.space_group_name_H-M   'P 1'
#
loop_
_entity.id
_entity.type
_entity.pdbx_description
1 polymer ?
#
loop_
_entity_poly.entity_id
_entity_poly.type
_entity_poly.pdbx_seq_one_letter_code
_entity_poly.pdbx_strand_id
1 'polypeptide(L)'
;MPQFRRGFRSAVLAVLAVLVPSGCEPEKPGADEEAMRALFEEARRLDAQGRHHEALVRYETILGKHPTWMSTRLNAGMAAYDSGQYQKAIGHFELIHKYGPTDWFIVRKLIQCYERVGRDDKVEEFRKKLADLRNRQDGSPLLKSYQGFTRDYMPVGTTMHLIGYEFFEPEKHGQFWLFKLEDLHRTPLSIFLLHSTPFHNASGQRLFYLTEACPGWMRIWYVGVEGRNYDWARRRVTEILQSKHTPLVVKPVPLDLDLLQVPGGTLAGKPTDENPQGAEPKK
;
A
#
# COMPACT_ATOMS: atom_id res chain seq x y z
N MET A 1 35.47 -86.14 -43.42
CA MET A 1 36.80 -85.95 -42.78
C MET A 1 37.46 -84.73 -43.40
N PRO A 2 38.26 -83.90 -42.69
CA PRO A 2 38.49 -83.75 -41.23
C PRO A 2 37.89 -82.40 -40.70
N GLN A 3 37.42 -82.30 -39.44
CA GLN A 3 38.15 -81.84 -38.22
C GLN A 3 38.60 -80.35 -38.29
N PHE A 4 38.35 -79.43 -37.34
CA PHE A 4 38.44 -79.55 -35.89
C PHE A 4 37.92 -78.27 -35.15
N ARG A 5 37.30 -78.50 -33.98
CA ARG A 5 37.35 -77.75 -32.69
C ARG A 5 36.85 -76.29 -32.50
N ARG A 6 35.80 -76.22 -31.65
CA ARG A 6 35.69 -75.54 -30.33
C ARG A 6 36.17 -74.09 -30.16
N GLY A 7 35.27 -73.25 -29.65
CA GLY A 7 35.64 -72.06 -28.88
C GLY A 7 34.43 -71.22 -28.42
N PHE A 8 33.80 -71.62 -27.33
CA PHE A 8 32.84 -70.80 -26.59
C PHE A 8 33.60 -69.65 -25.91
N ARG A 9 33.30 -68.39 -26.23
CA ARG A 9 33.63 -67.24 -25.36
C ARG A 9 32.56 -66.16 -25.48
N SER A 10 31.84 -65.97 -24.38
CA SER A 10 30.99 -64.81 -24.11
C SER A 10 31.71 -63.51 -24.45
N ALA A 11 31.11 -62.67 -25.28
CA ALA A 11 31.47 -61.27 -25.38
C ALA A 11 30.34 -60.46 -24.74
N VAL A 12 30.70 -59.89 -23.59
CA VAL A 12 29.87 -59.06 -22.71
C VAL A 12 29.42 -57.80 -23.45
N LEU A 13 28.14 -57.44 -23.26
CA LEU A 13 27.53 -56.15 -23.62
C LEU A 13 28.38 -54.99 -23.11
N ALA A 14 28.84 -54.11 -24.00
CA ALA A 14 29.32 -52.77 -23.64
C ALA A 14 28.25 -51.74 -24.04
N VAL A 15 27.30 -51.49 -23.13
CA VAL A 15 26.42 -50.31 -23.21
C VAL A 15 27.25 -49.13 -22.72
N LEU A 16 27.66 -48.25 -23.64
CA LEU A 16 28.21 -46.94 -23.30
C LEU A 16 27.07 -46.08 -22.72
N ALA A 17 26.94 -46.09 -21.40
CA ALA A 17 26.17 -45.11 -20.67
C ALA A 17 26.90 -43.75 -20.79
N VAL A 18 26.40 -42.88 -21.66
CA VAL A 18 26.76 -41.46 -21.62
C VAL A 18 26.19 -40.92 -20.31
N LEU A 19 27.06 -40.76 -19.31
CA LEU A 19 26.77 -39.95 -18.13
C LEU A 19 26.55 -38.51 -18.62
N VAL A 20 25.30 -38.12 -18.79
CA VAL A 20 24.93 -36.71 -18.71
C VAL A 20 25.07 -36.35 -17.23
N PRO A 21 25.97 -35.43 -16.83
CA PRO A 21 25.99 -34.96 -15.46
C PRO A 21 24.71 -34.15 -15.23
N SER A 22 23.67 -34.83 -14.76
CA SER A 22 22.56 -34.21 -14.04
C SER A 22 23.11 -33.73 -12.69
N GLY A 23 23.64 -32.52 -12.70
CA GLY A 23 24.25 -31.88 -11.54
C GLY A 23 24.14 -30.37 -11.63
N CYS A 24 22.93 -29.84 -11.78
CA CYS A 24 22.68 -28.45 -11.42
C CYS A 24 22.48 -28.39 -9.90
N GLU A 25 23.55 -28.57 -9.13
CA GLU A 25 23.54 -28.14 -7.74
C GLU A 25 23.23 -26.64 -7.74
N PRO A 26 22.34 -26.13 -6.86
CA PRO A 26 22.20 -24.69 -6.69
C PRO A 26 23.57 -24.13 -6.30
N GLU A 27 24.16 -23.35 -7.20
CA GLU A 27 25.41 -22.63 -6.97
C GLU A 27 25.26 -21.85 -5.67
N LYS A 28 26.20 -22.05 -4.73
CA LYS A 28 26.12 -21.39 -3.43
C LYS A 28 26.14 -19.87 -3.68
N PRO A 29 25.23 -19.10 -3.05
CA PRO A 29 25.18 -17.66 -3.25
C PRO A 29 26.56 -17.07 -2.94
N GLY A 30 27.04 -16.20 -3.84
CA GLY A 30 28.35 -15.56 -3.68
C GLY A 30 28.42 -14.76 -2.37
N ALA A 31 29.63 -14.57 -1.83
CA ALA A 31 29.83 -13.86 -0.56
C ALA A 31 29.21 -12.44 -0.52
N ASP A 32 29.13 -11.76 -1.67
CA ASP A 32 28.45 -10.46 -1.77
C ASP A 32 26.92 -10.60 -1.64
N GLU A 33 26.32 -11.67 -2.18
CA GLU A 33 24.87 -11.92 -2.09
C GLU A 33 24.46 -12.28 -0.66
N GLU A 34 25.28 -13.07 0.04
CA GLU A 34 25.05 -13.39 1.45
C GLU A 34 25.16 -12.14 2.34
N ALA A 35 26.15 -11.28 2.07
CA ALA A 35 26.28 -9.99 2.75
C ALA A 35 25.07 -9.07 2.49
N MET A 36 24.58 -9.00 1.24
CA MET A 36 23.39 -8.21 0.91
C MET A 36 22.13 -8.77 1.55
N ARG A 37 22.00 -10.10 1.66
CA ARG A 37 20.89 -10.74 2.34
C ARG A 37 20.88 -10.42 3.83
N ALA A 38 22.03 -10.52 4.50
CA ALA A 38 22.16 -10.14 5.91
C ALA A 38 21.79 -8.66 6.14
N LEU A 39 22.25 -7.78 5.26
CA LEU A 39 21.94 -6.35 5.32
C LEU A 39 20.45 -6.07 5.09
N PHE A 40 19.82 -6.82 4.19
CA PHE A 40 18.38 -6.72 3.93
C PHE A 40 17.55 -7.16 5.14
N GLU A 41 17.96 -8.24 5.81
CA GLU A 41 17.32 -8.72 7.03
C GLU A 41 17.48 -7.73 8.19
N GLU A 42 18.66 -7.13 8.35
CA GLU A 42 18.87 -6.04 9.31
C GLU A 42 17.94 -4.86 9.02
N ALA A 43 17.84 -4.45 7.76
CA ALA A 43 16.96 -3.37 7.32
C ALA A 43 15.49 -3.66 7.67
N ARG A 44 14.99 -4.87 7.37
CA ARG A 44 13.62 -5.28 7.72
C ARG A 44 13.39 -5.26 9.23
N ARG A 45 14.36 -5.72 10.02
CA ARG A 45 14.26 -5.72 11.48
C ARG A 45 14.21 -4.29 12.04
N LEU A 46 14.99 -3.36 11.48
CA LEU A 46 14.96 -1.94 11.85
C LEU A 46 13.60 -1.33 11.50
N ASP A 47 13.08 -1.62 10.31
CA ASP A 47 11.79 -1.11 9.83
C ASP A 47 10.63 -1.59 10.72
N ALA A 48 10.61 -2.87 11.07
CA ALA A 48 9.63 -3.45 11.99
C ALA A 48 9.71 -2.85 13.42
N GLN A 49 10.84 -2.24 13.79
CA GLN A 49 11.01 -1.53 15.06
C GLN A 49 10.60 -0.04 14.98
N GLY A 50 10.06 0.41 13.84
CA GLY A 50 9.75 1.83 13.59
C GLY A 50 11.00 2.68 13.30
N ARG A 51 12.18 2.07 13.17
CA ARG A 51 13.46 2.76 12.89
C ARG A 51 13.64 2.96 11.39
N HIS A 52 12.64 3.57 10.76
CA HIS A 52 12.50 3.70 9.31
C HIS A 52 13.68 4.42 8.65
N HIS A 53 14.25 5.44 9.31
CA HIS A 53 15.42 6.15 8.77
C HIS A 53 16.65 5.24 8.67
N GLU A 54 16.92 4.42 9.70
CA GLU A 54 18.06 3.51 9.71
C GLU A 54 17.84 2.34 8.74
N ALA A 55 16.60 1.84 8.64
CA ALA A 55 16.22 0.85 7.63
C ALA A 55 16.48 1.37 6.21
N LEU A 56 16.08 2.61 5.92
CA LEU A 56 16.33 3.26 4.64
C LEU A 56 17.82 3.28 4.29
N VAL A 57 18.69 3.65 5.23
CA VAL A 57 20.15 3.68 5.00
C VAL A 57 20.67 2.29 4.60
N ARG A 58 20.18 1.23 5.24
CA ARG A 58 20.55 -0.15 4.89
C ARG A 58 20.04 -0.53 3.50
N TYR A 59 18.80 -0.19 3.16
CA TYR A 59 18.26 -0.44 1.82
C TYR A 59 19.00 0.34 0.73
N GLU A 60 19.32 1.62 0.95
CA GLU A 60 20.10 2.45 0.03
C GLU A 60 21.51 1.89 -0.17
N THR A 61 22.12 1.31 0.87
CA THR A 61 23.42 0.62 0.77
C THR A 61 23.35 -0.58 -0.17
N ILE A 62 22.31 -1.40 -0.07
CA ILE A 62 22.07 -2.54 -0.97
C ILE A 62 21.89 -2.04 -2.41
N LEU A 63 21.05 -1.02 -2.60
CA LEU A 63 20.76 -0.43 -3.91
C LEU A 63 21.96 0.25 -4.57
N GLY A 64 22.95 0.68 -3.78
CA GLY A 64 24.21 1.21 -4.29
C GLY A 64 25.05 0.16 -5.03
N LYS A 65 24.95 -1.11 -4.62
CA LYS A 65 25.59 -2.25 -5.31
C LYS A 65 24.69 -2.90 -6.34
N HIS A 66 23.41 -3.02 -6.01
CA HIS A 66 22.40 -3.74 -6.79
C HIS A 66 21.22 -2.82 -7.13
N PRO A 67 21.39 -1.83 -8.03
CA PRO A 67 20.40 -0.80 -8.28
C PRO A 67 19.11 -1.32 -8.94
N THR A 68 19.13 -2.52 -9.51
CA THR A 68 18.00 -3.15 -10.20
C THR A 68 17.11 -3.98 -9.27
N TRP A 69 17.48 -4.16 -7.99
CA TRP A 69 16.70 -4.95 -7.04
C TRP A 69 15.41 -4.23 -6.61
N MET A 70 14.32 -4.53 -7.31
CA MET A 70 13.04 -3.84 -7.14
C MET A 70 12.37 -4.07 -5.78
N SER A 71 12.52 -5.24 -5.17
CA SER A 71 11.98 -5.52 -3.82
C SER A 71 12.68 -4.66 -2.76
N THR A 72 14.00 -4.53 -2.83
CA THR A 72 14.77 -3.61 -1.97
C THR A 72 14.36 -2.16 -2.23
N ARG A 73 14.15 -1.79 -3.49
CA ARG A 73 13.69 -0.44 -3.84
C ARG A 73 12.30 -0.12 -3.30
N LEU A 74 11.40 -1.10 -3.31
CA LEU A 74 10.07 -0.97 -2.72
C LEU A 74 10.17 -0.69 -1.22
N ASN A 75 10.97 -1.48 -0.51
CA ASN A 75 11.15 -1.30 0.94
C ASN A 75 11.88 0.01 1.28
N ALA A 76 12.84 0.44 0.46
CA ALA A 76 13.43 1.78 0.57
C ALA A 76 12.37 2.88 0.41
N GLY A 77 11.50 2.78 -0.60
CA GLY A 77 10.41 3.73 -0.81
C GLY A 77 9.44 3.80 0.37
N MET A 78 9.08 2.63 0.94
CA MET A 78 8.24 2.53 2.14
C MET A 78 8.92 3.16 3.37
N ALA A 79 10.15 2.75 3.68
CA ALA A 79 10.90 3.30 4.81
C ALA A 79 11.16 4.82 4.67
N ALA A 80 11.38 5.31 3.45
CA ALA A 80 11.46 6.74 3.16
C ALA A 80 10.13 7.46 3.43
N TYR A 81 9.00 6.87 3.03
CA TYR A 81 7.67 7.42 3.29
C TYR A 81 7.37 7.49 4.80
N ASP A 82 7.59 6.38 5.52
CA ASP A 82 7.28 6.25 6.95
C ASP A 82 8.21 7.09 7.82
N SER A 83 9.44 7.38 7.36
CA SER A 83 10.35 8.35 8.00
C SER A 83 10.08 9.81 7.61
N GLY A 84 9.02 10.10 6.84
CA GLY A 84 8.67 11.45 6.39
C GLY A 84 9.57 12.04 5.30
N GLN A 85 10.48 11.24 4.73
CA GLN A 85 11.36 11.62 3.61
C GLN A 85 10.64 11.47 2.27
N TYR A 86 9.52 12.17 2.10
CA TYR A 86 8.60 11.98 0.96
C TYR A 86 9.25 12.18 -0.41
N GLN A 87 10.18 13.13 -0.55
CA GLN A 87 10.91 13.34 -1.81
C GLN A 87 11.78 12.14 -2.20
N LYS A 88 12.43 11.48 -1.23
CA LYS A 88 13.17 10.23 -1.49
C LYS A 88 12.23 9.09 -1.84
N ALA A 89 11.11 8.98 -1.12
CA ALA A 89 10.09 7.98 -1.40
C ALA A 89 9.58 8.09 -2.85
N ILE A 90 9.30 9.31 -3.33
CA ILE A 90 8.96 9.59 -4.73
C ILE A 90 10.04 9.04 -5.66
N GLY A 91 11.31 9.36 -5.43
CA GLY A 91 12.41 8.86 -6.26
C GLY A 91 12.46 7.32 -6.36
N HIS A 92 12.25 6.61 -5.25
CA HIS A 92 12.18 5.15 -5.27
C HIS A 92 10.95 4.64 -6.03
N PHE A 93 9.76 5.17 -5.74
CA PHE A 93 8.52 4.71 -6.35
C PHE A 93 8.41 5.06 -7.84
N GLU A 94 8.92 6.21 -8.28
CA GLU A 94 8.97 6.57 -9.70
C GLU A 94 9.88 5.65 -10.50
N LEU A 95 11.01 5.24 -9.93
CA LEU A 95 11.89 4.25 -10.56
C LEU A 95 11.19 2.89 -10.68
N ILE A 96 10.44 2.45 -9.67
CA ILE A 96 9.62 1.23 -9.76
C ILE A 96 8.53 1.41 -10.82
N HIS A 97 7.83 2.54 -10.84
CA HIS A 97 6.79 2.81 -11.83
C HIS A 97 7.33 2.83 -13.27
N LYS A 98 8.56 3.32 -13.47
CA LYS A 98 9.20 3.44 -14.78
C LYS A 98 9.78 2.12 -15.31
N TYR A 99 10.39 1.31 -14.44
CA TYR A 99 11.19 0.15 -14.85
C TYR A 99 10.66 -1.20 -14.31
N GLY A 100 9.79 -1.17 -13.30
CA GLY A 100 9.18 -2.33 -12.71
C GLY A 100 7.76 -2.58 -13.24
N PRO A 101 7.05 -3.56 -12.65
CA PRO A 101 5.65 -3.79 -12.94
C PRO A 101 4.82 -2.54 -12.67
N THR A 102 3.98 -2.15 -13.63
CA THR A 102 3.00 -1.08 -13.45
C THR A 102 1.88 -1.55 -12.53
N ASP A 103 2.11 -1.51 -11.23
CA ASP A 103 1.16 -1.93 -10.20
C ASP A 103 0.40 -0.73 -9.61
N TRP A 104 -0.90 -0.92 -9.38
CA TRP A 104 -1.79 0.06 -8.75
C TRP A 104 -1.34 0.40 -7.33
N PHE A 105 -0.66 -0.51 -6.63
CA PHE A 105 -0.06 -0.25 -5.33
C PHE A 105 0.96 0.91 -5.39
N ILE A 106 1.86 0.87 -6.38
CA ILE A 106 2.90 1.89 -6.57
C ILE A 106 2.27 3.23 -6.96
N VAL A 107 1.27 3.20 -7.84
CA VAL A 107 0.50 4.40 -8.22
C VAL A 107 -0.15 5.03 -6.99
N ARG A 108 -0.78 4.23 -6.11
CA ARG A 108 -1.36 4.72 -4.85
C ARG A 108 -0.30 5.33 -3.92
N LYS A 109 0.88 4.72 -3.82
CA LYS A 109 1.99 5.25 -3.00
C LYS A 109 2.54 6.57 -3.56
N LEU A 110 2.60 6.73 -4.88
CA LEU A 110 2.94 8.01 -5.51
C LEU A 110 1.91 9.10 -5.20
N ILE A 111 0.61 8.79 -5.25
CA ILE A 111 -0.44 9.73 -4.83
C ILE A 111 -0.20 10.21 -3.40
N GLN A 112 0.01 9.28 -2.45
CA GLN A 112 0.29 9.61 -1.05
C GLN A 112 1.52 10.50 -0.92
N CYS A 113 2.63 10.18 -1.59
CA CYS A 113 3.83 10.99 -1.51
C CYS A 113 3.62 12.40 -2.09
N TYR A 114 2.96 12.50 -3.24
CA TYR A 114 2.71 13.78 -3.91
C TYR A 114 1.75 14.68 -3.13
N GLU A 115 0.77 14.09 -2.47
CA GLU A 115 -0.11 14.77 -1.51
C GLU A 115 0.72 15.35 -0.36
N ARG A 116 1.66 14.59 0.21
CA ARG A 116 2.51 15.05 1.32
C ARG A 116 3.47 16.18 0.94
N VAL A 117 3.86 16.30 -0.33
CA VAL A 117 4.73 17.39 -0.83
C VAL A 117 3.95 18.52 -1.50
N GLY A 118 2.61 18.49 -1.52
CA GLY A 118 1.77 19.54 -2.08
C GLY A 118 1.87 19.67 -3.60
N ARG A 119 2.00 18.55 -4.32
CA ARG A 119 2.07 18.51 -5.79
C ARG A 119 0.75 18.01 -6.38
N ASP A 120 -0.26 18.86 -6.30
CA ASP A 120 -1.64 18.54 -6.72
C ASP A 120 -1.74 18.13 -8.19
N ASP A 121 -0.89 18.73 -9.04
CA ASP A 121 -0.77 18.37 -10.45
C ASP A 121 -0.42 16.88 -10.64
N LYS A 122 0.51 16.38 -9.82
CA LYS A 122 0.92 14.98 -9.82
C LYS A 122 -0.10 14.09 -9.14
N VAL A 123 -0.73 14.54 -8.06
CA VAL A 123 -1.82 13.78 -7.42
C VAL A 123 -2.92 13.48 -8.44
N GLU A 124 -3.39 14.49 -9.18
CA GLU A 124 -4.44 14.31 -10.17
C GLU A 124 -3.99 13.47 -11.39
N GLU A 125 -2.71 13.59 -11.80
CA GLU A 125 -2.13 12.73 -12.83
C GLU A 125 -2.20 11.24 -12.41
N PHE A 126 -1.69 10.90 -11.22
CA PHE A 126 -1.65 9.52 -10.76
C PHE A 126 -3.01 8.99 -10.32
N ARG A 127 -3.91 9.85 -9.85
CA ARG A 127 -5.32 9.49 -9.60
C ARG A 127 -6.01 9.02 -10.88
N LYS A 128 -5.85 9.73 -11.99
CA LYS A 128 -6.38 9.31 -13.30
C LYS A 128 -5.80 7.96 -13.72
N LYS A 129 -4.48 7.80 -13.60
CA LYS A 129 -3.81 6.50 -13.86
C LYS A 129 -4.39 5.36 -13.01
N LEU A 130 -4.66 5.61 -11.73
CA LEU A 130 -5.24 4.60 -10.83
C LEU A 130 -6.66 4.21 -11.26
N ALA A 131 -7.47 5.18 -11.66
CA ALA A 131 -8.81 4.92 -12.21
C ALA A 131 -8.74 4.13 -13.53
N ASP A 132 -7.82 4.48 -14.43
CA ASP A 132 -7.60 3.73 -15.67
C ASP A 132 -7.20 2.28 -15.39
N LEU A 133 -6.27 2.07 -14.45
CA LEU A 133 -5.85 0.72 -14.02
C LEU A 133 -7.03 -0.10 -13.45
N ARG A 134 -7.93 0.55 -12.70
CA ARG A 134 -9.13 -0.11 -12.16
C ARG A 134 -10.10 -0.52 -13.26
N ASN A 135 -10.27 0.32 -14.28
CA ASN A 135 -11.26 0.13 -15.34
C ASN A 135 -10.77 -0.77 -16.48
N ARG A 136 -9.48 -1.10 -16.54
CA ARG A 136 -8.93 -2.06 -17.52
C ARG A 136 -9.62 -3.41 -17.43
N GLN A 137 -9.89 -4.02 -18.58
CA GLN A 137 -10.50 -5.35 -18.65
C GLN A 137 -9.63 -6.40 -17.95
N ASP A 138 -8.32 -6.35 -18.18
CA ASP A 138 -7.26 -7.15 -17.56
C ASP A 138 -6.73 -6.56 -16.23
N GLY A 139 -7.38 -5.52 -15.70
CA GLY A 139 -7.00 -4.87 -14.44
C GLY A 139 -7.21 -5.77 -13.21
N SER A 140 -6.42 -5.50 -12.16
CA SER A 140 -6.42 -6.25 -10.89
C SER A 140 -7.84 -6.43 -10.30
N PRO A 141 -8.28 -7.68 -10.04
CA PRO A 141 -9.56 -7.94 -9.36
C PRO A 141 -9.63 -7.28 -7.98
N LEU A 142 -8.50 -7.24 -7.27
CA LEU A 142 -8.41 -6.61 -5.95
C LEU A 142 -8.68 -5.10 -6.04
N LEU A 143 -8.05 -4.41 -7.01
CA LEU A 143 -8.30 -2.98 -7.22
C LEU A 143 -9.77 -2.70 -7.60
N LYS A 144 -10.37 -3.56 -8.42
CA LYS A 144 -11.79 -3.46 -8.80
C LYS A 144 -12.72 -3.65 -7.59
N SER A 145 -12.34 -4.51 -6.65
CA SER A 145 -13.11 -4.75 -5.42
C SER A 145 -13.10 -3.56 -4.45
N TYR A 146 -12.12 -2.66 -4.57
CA TYR A 146 -12.03 -1.50 -3.70
C TYR A 146 -13.02 -0.40 -4.11
N GLN A 147 -13.74 0.11 -3.10
CA GLN A 147 -14.63 1.27 -3.24
C GLN A 147 -13.84 2.59 -3.29
N GLY A 148 -12.60 2.58 -2.78
CA GLY A 148 -11.74 3.75 -2.72
C GLY A 148 -10.29 3.38 -2.41
N PHE A 149 -9.46 4.38 -2.20
CA PHE A 149 -8.06 4.21 -1.85
C PHE A 149 -7.65 5.19 -0.74
N THR A 150 -6.62 4.83 0.01
CA THR A 150 -5.97 5.73 0.96
C THR A 150 -5.22 6.80 0.19
N ARG A 151 -5.74 8.04 0.24
CA ARG A 151 -5.16 9.21 -0.40
C ARG A 151 -4.04 9.83 0.43
N ASP A 152 -4.26 9.94 1.73
CA ASP A 152 -3.31 10.57 2.66
C ASP A 152 -3.20 9.77 3.96
N TYR A 153 -2.02 9.82 4.57
CA TYR A 153 -1.72 9.22 5.86
C TYR A 153 -0.92 10.24 6.68
N MET A 154 -1.56 10.80 7.70
CA MET A 154 -1.04 11.96 8.44
C MET A 154 -0.81 11.60 9.90
N PRO A 155 0.40 11.77 10.44
CA PRO A 155 0.60 11.69 11.89
C PRO A 155 -0.13 12.84 12.58
N VAL A 156 -0.84 12.53 13.67
CA VAL A 156 -1.51 13.49 14.54
C VAL A 156 -0.90 13.35 15.94
N GLY A 157 -0.08 14.34 16.31
CA GLY A 157 0.74 14.22 17.51
C GLY A 157 1.75 13.06 17.39
N THR A 158 2.03 12.37 18.50
CA THR A 158 2.99 11.26 18.58
C THR A 158 2.32 9.88 18.69
N THR A 159 1.00 9.82 18.84
CA THR A 159 0.27 8.59 19.21
C THR A 159 -0.88 8.24 18.28
N MET A 160 -1.19 9.09 17.29
CA MET A 160 -2.35 8.91 16.43
C MET A 160 -2.00 9.14 14.97
N HIS A 161 -2.81 8.57 14.09
CA HIS A 161 -2.74 8.76 12.66
C HIS A 161 -4.13 9.06 12.10
N LEU A 162 -4.21 10.08 11.26
CA LEU A 162 -5.39 10.41 10.49
C LEU A 162 -5.21 9.90 9.06
N ILE A 163 -6.08 8.99 8.65
CA ILE A 163 -6.06 8.36 7.35
C ILE A 163 -7.18 8.96 6.50
N GLY A 164 -6.82 9.63 5.41
CA GLY A 164 -7.78 10.17 4.44
C GLY A 164 -8.05 9.19 3.31
N TYR A 165 -9.32 8.85 3.11
CA TYR A 165 -9.79 7.96 2.06
C TYR A 165 -10.54 8.74 0.98
N GLU A 166 -10.26 8.38 -0.27
CA GLU A 166 -10.95 8.86 -1.45
C GLU A 166 -11.67 7.70 -2.12
N PHE A 167 -12.97 7.86 -2.39
CA PHE A 167 -13.78 6.89 -3.12
C PHE A 167 -13.61 7.05 -4.63
N PHE A 168 -13.52 5.94 -5.37
CA PHE A 168 -13.32 5.95 -6.82
C PHE A 168 -14.53 6.52 -7.56
N GLU A 169 -15.72 6.11 -7.14
CA GLU A 169 -16.98 6.57 -7.69
C GLU A 169 -17.67 7.41 -6.61
N PRO A 170 -18.07 8.65 -6.91
CA PRO A 170 -19.09 9.28 -6.09
C PRO A 170 -20.34 8.40 -6.20
N GLU A 171 -20.84 7.84 -5.09
CA GLU A 171 -22.20 7.28 -5.09
C GLU A 171 -23.19 8.36 -5.56
N LYS A 172 -24.42 7.98 -5.90
CA LYS A 172 -25.48 8.81 -6.57
C LYS A 172 -25.62 10.29 -6.17
N HIS A 173 -25.05 10.74 -5.06
CA HIS A 173 -25.17 12.09 -4.53
C HIS A 173 -23.90 12.96 -4.54
N GLY A 174 -22.68 12.45 -4.80
CA GLY A 174 -21.47 13.27 -4.89
C GLY A 174 -20.20 12.65 -4.30
N GLN A 175 -19.10 13.43 -4.26
CA GLN A 175 -17.82 12.98 -3.69
C GLN A 175 -17.91 12.84 -2.16
N PHE A 176 -17.30 11.77 -1.64
CA PHE A 176 -17.20 11.46 -0.22
C PHE A 176 -15.74 11.56 0.22
N TRP A 177 -15.50 12.26 1.32
CA TRP A 177 -14.19 12.23 1.98
C TRP A 177 -14.36 11.62 3.35
N LEU A 178 -13.72 10.47 3.55
CA LEU A 178 -13.70 9.80 4.85
C LEU A 178 -12.34 9.98 5.48
N PHE A 179 -12.31 10.38 6.74
CA PHE A 179 -11.09 10.43 7.53
C PHE A 179 -11.23 9.54 8.75
N LYS A 180 -10.32 8.59 8.92
CA LYS A 180 -10.28 7.69 10.06
C LYS A 180 -9.12 8.08 10.97
N LEU A 181 -9.43 8.42 12.22
CA LEU A 181 -8.42 8.63 13.25
C LEU A 181 -8.19 7.31 13.97
N GLU A 182 -6.92 6.87 14.03
CA GLU A 182 -6.50 5.66 14.72
C GLU A 182 -5.40 5.96 15.74
N ASP A 183 -5.29 5.12 16.77
CA ASP A 183 -4.11 5.07 17.64
C ASP A 183 -2.96 4.26 17.01
N LEU A 184 -1.83 4.13 17.72
CA LEU A 184 -0.69 3.31 17.27
C LEU A 184 -0.99 1.81 17.14
N HIS A 185 -2.07 1.33 17.78
CA HIS A 185 -2.53 -0.06 17.70
C HIS A 185 -3.58 -0.26 16.58
N ARG A 186 -3.83 0.77 15.75
CA ARG A 186 -4.84 0.79 14.70
C ARG A 186 -6.28 0.69 15.22
N THR A 187 -6.49 1.04 16.49
CA THR A 187 -7.82 1.15 17.08
C THR A 187 -8.49 2.40 16.53
N PRO A 188 -9.68 2.30 15.90
CA PRO A 188 -10.41 3.48 15.44
C PRO A 188 -10.86 4.31 16.64
N LEU A 189 -10.45 5.58 16.69
CA LEU A 189 -10.84 6.54 17.72
C LEU A 189 -12.02 7.41 17.26
N SER A 190 -12.01 7.79 15.98
CA SER A 190 -13.03 8.64 15.40
C SER A 190 -13.08 8.49 13.88
N ILE A 191 -14.26 8.63 13.29
CA ILE A 191 -14.46 8.64 11.84
C ILE A 191 -15.17 9.92 11.45
N PHE A 192 -14.54 10.69 10.58
CA PHE A 192 -15.13 11.87 9.96
C PHE A 192 -15.61 11.52 8.56
N LEU A 193 -16.81 11.98 8.22
CA LEU A 193 -17.38 11.83 6.88
C LEU A 193 -17.85 13.18 6.39
N LEU A 194 -17.22 13.68 5.32
CA LEU A 194 -17.74 14.78 4.54
C LEU A 194 -18.52 14.23 3.36
N HIS A 195 -19.77 14.67 3.25
CA HIS A 195 -20.64 14.23 2.18
C HIS A 195 -21.61 15.31 1.72
N SER A 196 -21.99 15.19 0.47
CA SER A 196 -22.96 16.03 -0.22
C SER A 196 -24.39 15.71 0.22
N THR A 197 -25.20 16.74 0.41
CA THR A 197 -26.65 16.63 0.59
C THR A 197 -27.41 16.77 -0.74
N PRO A 198 -28.70 16.42 -0.80
CA PRO A 198 -29.60 16.85 -1.88
C PRO A 198 -30.03 18.33 -1.77
N PHE A 199 -29.69 19.01 -0.67
CA PHE A 199 -30.10 20.39 -0.41
C PHE A 199 -29.15 21.40 -1.05
N HIS A 200 -29.71 22.57 -1.35
CA HIS A 200 -28.99 23.69 -1.96
C HIS A 200 -29.26 24.97 -1.16
N ASN A 201 -28.31 25.89 -1.15
CA ASN A 201 -28.54 27.23 -0.60
C ASN A 201 -29.39 28.09 -1.58
N ALA A 202 -29.71 29.31 -1.18
CA ALA A 202 -30.51 30.24 -1.99
C ALA A 202 -29.89 30.57 -3.37
N SER A 203 -28.56 30.45 -3.51
CA SER A 203 -27.86 30.63 -4.78
C SER A 203 -27.75 29.35 -5.63
N GLY A 204 -28.43 28.26 -5.24
CA GLY A 204 -28.40 26.98 -5.95
C GLY A 204 -27.11 26.18 -5.76
N GLN A 205 -26.27 26.53 -4.79
CA GLN A 205 -25.06 25.77 -4.48
C GLN A 205 -25.39 24.62 -3.53
N ARG A 206 -24.91 23.42 -3.86
CA ARG A 206 -25.12 22.21 -3.06
C ARG A 206 -24.49 22.35 -1.67
N LEU A 207 -25.22 21.90 -0.65
CA LEU A 207 -24.73 21.85 0.72
C LEU A 207 -24.02 20.52 1.01
N PHE A 208 -22.96 20.60 1.80
CA PHE A 208 -22.15 19.51 2.33
C PHE A 208 -22.23 19.52 3.85
N TYR A 209 -22.03 18.36 4.46
CA TYR A 209 -22.03 18.19 5.90
C TYR A 209 -20.90 17.29 6.37
N LEU A 210 -20.19 17.76 7.40
CA LEU A 210 -19.10 17.04 8.05
C LEU A 210 -19.61 16.47 9.36
N THR A 211 -19.68 15.14 9.41
CA THR A 211 -20.04 14.41 10.63
C THR A 211 -18.83 13.72 11.22
N GLU A 212 -18.82 13.57 12.53
CA GLU A 212 -17.88 12.73 13.26
C GLU A 212 -18.66 11.67 14.05
N ALA A 213 -18.26 10.41 13.92
CA ALA A 213 -18.69 9.33 14.79
C ALA A 213 -17.51 8.90 15.67
N CYS A 214 -17.68 8.98 16.99
CA CYS A 214 -16.74 8.49 17.99
C CYS A 214 -17.50 7.66 19.05
N PRO A 215 -16.82 6.86 19.89
CA PRO A 215 -17.50 6.05 20.89
C PRO A 215 -18.55 6.83 21.71
N GLY A 216 -19.80 6.39 21.63
CA GLY A 216 -20.95 6.98 22.33
C GLY A 216 -21.52 8.28 21.76
N TRP A 217 -20.86 8.94 20.80
CA TRP A 217 -21.29 10.26 20.31
C TRP A 217 -21.19 10.44 18.80
N MET A 218 -22.19 11.10 18.23
CA MET A 218 -22.16 11.64 16.88
C MET A 218 -22.19 13.16 16.94
N ARG A 219 -21.29 13.80 16.18
CA ARG A 219 -21.17 15.26 16.10
C ARG A 219 -21.35 15.74 14.67
N ILE A 220 -21.97 16.90 14.51
CA ILE A 220 -22.01 17.63 13.24
C ILE A 220 -21.10 18.84 13.40
N TRP A 221 -20.07 18.92 12.57
CA TRP A 221 -19.04 19.97 12.66
C TRP A 221 -19.24 21.09 11.66
N TYR A 222 -19.92 20.80 10.56
CA TYR A 222 -20.06 21.76 9.46
C TYR A 222 -21.29 21.45 8.61
N VAL A 223 -21.98 22.50 8.18
CA VAL A 223 -22.99 22.50 7.11
C VAL A 223 -22.76 23.75 6.25
N GLY A 224 -22.50 23.59 4.97
CA GLY A 224 -22.24 24.73 4.07
C GLY A 224 -21.90 24.31 2.65
N VAL A 225 -21.37 25.22 1.82
CA VAL A 225 -21.14 24.99 0.38
C VAL A 225 -19.71 24.59 0.03
N GLU A 226 -18.80 24.70 1.00
CA GLU A 226 -17.44 24.17 0.89
C GLU A 226 -17.43 22.67 1.19
N GLY A 227 -16.62 21.90 0.46
CA GLY A 227 -16.52 20.45 0.71
C GLY A 227 -16.28 19.58 -0.52
N ARG A 228 -16.28 20.17 -1.72
CA ARG A 228 -15.87 19.46 -2.95
C ARG A 228 -14.37 19.17 -3.00
N ASN A 229 -13.57 19.88 -2.22
CA ASN A 229 -12.11 19.83 -2.30
C ASN A 229 -11.56 19.02 -1.11
N TYR A 230 -10.67 18.07 -1.40
CA TYR A 230 -10.03 17.22 -0.41
C TYR A 230 -9.19 18.01 0.60
N ASP A 231 -8.37 18.97 0.15
CA ASP A 231 -7.54 19.82 1.01
C ASP A 231 -8.36 20.63 2.00
N TRP A 232 -9.53 21.12 1.57
CA TRP A 232 -10.47 21.80 2.46
C TRP A 232 -10.95 20.84 3.55
N ALA A 233 -11.36 19.63 3.16
CA ALA A 233 -11.89 18.62 4.09
C ALA A 233 -10.80 18.19 5.09
N ARG A 234 -9.60 17.90 4.58
CA ARG A 234 -8.41 17.54 5.35
C ARG A 234 -8.05 18.63 6.36
N ARG A 235 -8.00 19.90 5.91
CA ARG A 235 -7.73 21.04 6.78
C ARG A 235 -8.78 21.19 7.86
N ARG A 236 -10.06 21.11 7.50
CA ARG A 236 -11.17 21.21 8.47
C ARG A 236 -11.08 20.14 9.54
N VAL A 237 -10.87 18.87 9.17
CA VAL A 237 -10.72 17.76 10.13
C VAL A 237 -9.50 17.98 11.03
N THR A 238 -8.37 18.42 10.45
CA THR A 238 -7.16 18.71 11.24
C THR A 238 -7.39 19.86 12.23
N GLU A 239 -8.08 20.92 11.84
CA GLU A 239 -8.44 22.02 12.72
C GLU A 239 -9.39 21.59 13.84
N ILE A 240 -10.33 20.68 13.56
CA ILE A 240 -11.21 20.06 14.57
C ILE A 240 -10.39 19.29 15.60
N LEU A 241 -9.44 18.47 15.15
CA LEU A 241 -8.53 17.72 16.05
C LEU A 241 -7.62 18.65 16.88
N GLN A 242 -7.38 19.87 16.40
CA GLN A 242 -6.66 20.94 17.11
C GLN A 242 -7.57 21.78 18.01
N SER A 243 -8.84 21.39 18.19
CA SER A 243 -9.84 22.11 19.00
C SER A 243 -10.10 23.56 18.54
N LYS A 244 -9.90 23.85 17.25
CA LYS A 244 -10.15 25.19 16.67
C LYS A 244 -11.62 25.43 16.31
N HIS A 245 -12.45 24.40 16.37
CA HIS A 245 -13.87 24.46 16.07
C HIS A 245 -14.67 23.83 17.21
N THR A 246 -15.94 24.20 17.29
CA THR A 246 -16.93 23.55 18.16
C THR A 246 -18.00 22.87 17.32
N PRO A 247 -18.52 21.70 17.71
CA PRO A 247 -19.57 21.03 16.97
C PRO A 247 -20.85 21.87 16.99
N LEU A 248 -21.56 21.90 15.85
CA LEU A 248 -22.88 22.51 15.71
C LEU A 248 -23.96 21.70 16.43
N VAL A 249 -23.81 20.37 16.40
CA VAL A 249 -24.71 19.41 17.04
C VAL A 249 -23.89 18.32 17.69
N VAL A 250 -24.28 17.91 18.89
CA VAL A 250 -23.77 16.73 19.59
C VAL A 250 -24.96 15.89 20.01
N LYS A 251 -24.97 14.62 19.64
CA LYS A 251 -26.01 13.67 20.06
C LYS A 251 -25.39 12.31 20.36
N PRO A 252 -25.98 11.52 21.27
CA PRO A 252 -25.51 10.15 21.48
C PRO A 252 -25.64 9.34 20.19
N VAL A 253 -24.73 8.39 19.98
CA VAL A 253 -24.94 7.36 18.96
C VAL A 253 -26.17 6.55 19.38
N PRO A 254 -27.15 6.32 18.49
CA PRO A 254 -28.31 5.49 18.79
C PRO A 254 -27.87 4.11 19.34
N LEU A 255 -28.50 3.64 20.43
CA LEU A 255 -28.13 2.39 21.13
C LEU A 255 -28.16 1.14 20.24
N ASP A 256 -28.92 1.18 19.14
CA ASP A 256 -29.00 0.14 18.10
C ASP A 256 -27.78 0.08 17.16
N LEU A 257 -26.92 1.11 17.15
CA LEU A 257 -25.66 1.13 16.43
C LEU A 257 -24.49 0.51 17.21
N ASP A 258 -24.57 0.41 18.54
CA ASP A 258 -23.60 -0.39 19.34
C ASP A 258 -23.73 -1.90 19.06
N LEU A 259 -24.88 -2.33 18.53
CA LEU A 259 -25.18 -3.73 18.14
C LEU A 259 -24.88 -4.02 16.67
N LEU A 260 -24.57 -3.00 15.85
CA LEU A 260 -23.97 -3.20 14.56
C LEU A 260 -22.51 -3.57 14.79
N GLN A 261 -22.28 -4.82 15.21
CA GLN A 261 -21.06 -5.50 14.84
C GLN A 261 -20.89 -5.25 13.35
N VAL A 262 -19.80 -4.55 12.98
CA VAL A 262 -19.34 -4.49 11.59
C VAL A 262 -19.48 -5.93 11.10
N PRO A 263 -20.38 -6.21 10.13
CA PRO A 263 -20.59 -7.56 9.68
C PRO A 263 -19.21 -8.11 9.40
N GLY A 264 -18.92 -9.29 9.94
CA GLY A 264 -17.72 -10.03 9.63
C GLY A 264 -17.65 -10.20 8.12
N GLY A 265 -17.13 -9.18 7.44
CA GLY A 265 -16.24 -9.38 6.35
C GLY A 265 -15.14 -10.18 6.99
N THR A 266 -15.20 -11.49 6.78
CA THR A 266 -13.98 -12.23 6.51
C THR A 266 -13.15 -11.29 5.64
N LEU A 267 -12.21 -10.56 6.25
CA LEU A 267 -11.01 -10.16 5.55
C LEU A 267 -10.52 -11.49 5.02
N ALA A 268 -10.79 -11.71 3.73
CA ALA A 268 -10.36 -12.89 3.02
C ALA A 268 -8.84 -12.93 3.18
N GLY A 269 -8.39 -13.71 4.16
CA GLY A 269 -7.01 -13.70 4.60
C GLY A 269 -6.55 -12.37 5.18
N LYS A 270 -5.52 -12.46 6.00
CA LYS A 270 -4.55 -11.38 6.12
C LYS A 270 -4.26 -10.82 4.72
N PRO A 271 -4.19 -9.50 4.49
CA PRO A 271 -3.04 -9.05 3.72
C PRO A 271 -1.85 -9.35 4.64
N THR A 272 -1.28 -10.54 4.49
CA THR A 272 0.16 -10.69 4.78
C THR A 272 0.81 -9.49 4.14
N ASP A 273 1.66 -8.80 4.88
CA ASP A 273 2.60 -7.83 4.35
C ASP A 273 2.88 -8.13 2.87
N GLU A 274 2.27 -7.37 1.95
CA GLU A 274 2.58 -7.46 0.52
C GLU A 274 3.92 -6.74 0.31
N ASN A 275 4.92 -7.23 1.02
CA ASN A 275 6.26 -7.35 0.50
C ASN A 275 6.15 -8.44 -0.58
N PRO A 276 6.49 -8.16 -1.85
CA PRO A 276 6.63 -9.19 -2.87
C PRO A 276 7.88 -10.02 -2.55
N GLN A 277 7.83 -10.77 -1.45
CA GLN A 277 8.77 -11.80 -1.07
C GLN A 277 8.12 -13.14 -1.38
N GLY A 278 8.22 -13.48 -2.65
CA GLY A 278 7.83 -14.78 -3.20
C GLY A 278 8.38 -14.97 -4.61
N ALA A 279 9.43 -14.23 -4.98
CA ALA A 279 10.30 -14.61 -6.08
C ALA A 279 11.61 -15.04 -5.42
N GLU A 280 11.80 -16.35 -5.29
CA GLU A 280 13.16 -16.89 -5.28
C GLU A 280 13.96 -16.22 -6.41
N PRO A 281 15.26 -15.96 -6.24
CA PRO A 281 16.09 -15.63 -7.38
C PRO A 281 15.90 -16.76 -8.39
N LYS A 282 15.25 -16.47 -9.52
CA LYS A 282 15.36 -17.37 -10.66
C LYS A 282 16.84 -17.43 -10.99
N LYS A 283 17.41 -18.62 -10.77
CA LYS A 283 18.73 -19.02 -11.23
C LYS A 283 18.95 -18.61 -12.68
#